data_AF-A0A2V7ZB04-F1
#
_entry.id   AF-A0A2V7ZB04-F1
#
_cell.length_a   1.000
_cell.length_b   1.000
_cell.length_c   1.000
_cell.angle_alpha   90.00
_cell.angle_beta   90.00
_cell.angle_gamma   90.00
#
_symmetry.space_group_name_H-M   'P 1'
#
loop_
_entity.id
_entity.type
_entity.pdbx_description
1 polymer ?
#
loop_
_entity_poly.entity_id
_entity_poly.type
_entity_poly.pdbx_seq_one_letter_code
_entity_poly.pdbx_strand_id
1 'polypeptide(L)'
;MKSTPEGARDFLVPSRIHPGEFYALPQSPQIFKQILMISGMDRYFQIVKCFRDEDQRADRQLEFTQIDVEMSFARPELVYGLIEPLMQTILKEIGREVTLPIRRMRYADAIAKYGSDKPDLRFGLEIRDLSEVFRDSEFRVFKQIVADGGVVRGFAVTAGNRYTRSQIDVLVDQAKQMGFSGLIWVRPGEPPTS
;
A
#
# COMPACT_ATOMS: atom_id res chain seq x y z
N MET A 1 -11.42 0.30 -26.91
CA MET A 1 -12.22 0.39 -25.67
C MET A 1 -12.62 1.84 -25.49
N LYS A 2 -13.86 2.14 -25.08
CA LYS A 2 -14.25 3.53 -24.77
C LYS A 2 -13.55 3.95 -23.48
N SER A 3 -13.05 5.19 -23.43
CA SER A 3 -12.46 5.75 -22.21
C SER A 3 -13.52 5.76 -21.10
N THR A 4 -13.15 5.27 -19.93
CA THR A 4 -13.99 5.33 -18.72
C THR A 4 -13.39 6.38 -17.80
N PRO A 5 -14.19 7.33 -17.25
CA PRO A 5 -13.69 8.40 -16.40
C PRO A 5 -13.18 7.93 -15.01
N GLU A 6 -13.29 6.63 -14.70
CA GLU A 6 -12.79 6.03 -13.47
C GLU A 6 -11.40 5.42 -13.71
N GLY A 7 -10.43 5.76 -12.85
CA GLY A 7 -9.07 5.20 -12.87
C GLY A 7 -7.98 6.22 -13.18
N ALA A 8 -6.86 5.75 -13.75
CA ALA A 8 -5.79 6.61 -14.23
C ALA A 8 -6.22 7.33 -15.52
N ARG A 9 -5.43 8.30 -16.01
CA ARG A 9 -5.66 8.87 -17.34
C ARG A 9 -5.28 7.85 -18.42
N ASP A 10 -6.09 7.81 -19.49
CA ASP A 10 -5.88 6.92 -20.64
C ASP A 10 -4.93 7.54 -21.67
N PHE A 11 -4.08 6.71 -22.29
CA PHE A 11 -3.46 7.07 -23.55
C PHE A 11 -4.47 6.96 -24.68
N LEU A 12 -4.60 8.02 -25.49
CA LEU A 12 -5.52 8.09 -26.62
C LEU A 12 -4.80 7.89 -27.96
N VAL A 13 -5.40 7.09 -28.83
CA VAL A 13 -4.95 6.85 -30.20
C VAL A 13 -6.04 7.32 -31.17
N PRO A 14 -5.78 8.35 -32.00
CA PRO A 14 -6.79 8.89 -32.91
C PRO A 14 -7.20 7.88 -33.99
N SER A 15 -8.50 7.81 -34.28
CA SER A 15 -9.02 6.93 -35.33
C SER A 15 -8.90 7.58 -36.71
N ARG A 16 -8.19 6.92 -37.64
CA ARG A 16 -8.17 7.33 -39.05
C ARG A 16 -9.52 7.13 -39.74
N ILE A 17 -10.31 6.16 -39.29
CA ILE A 17 -11.56 5.73 -39.95
C ILE A 17 -12.76 6.53 -39.46
N HIS A 18 -12.75 6.92 -38.18
CA HIS A 18 -13.85 7.65 -37.54
C HIS A 18 -13.34 9.01 -37.05
N PRO A 19 -13.42 10.07 -37.88
CA PRO A 19 -12.95 11.40 -37.50
C PRO A 19 -13.61 11.91 -36.21
N GLY A 20 -12.80 12.44 -35.29
CA GLY A 20 -13.25 12.92 -33.98
C GLY A 20 -13.34 11.84 -32.89
N GLU A 21 -13.12 10.56 -33.23
CA GLU A 21 -13.09 9.47 -32.26
C GLU A 21 -11.66 8.99 -31.95
N PHE A 22 -11.50 8.47 -30.73
CA PHE A 22 -10.23 7.98 -30.19
C PHE A 22 -10.41 6.59 -29.59
N TYR A 23 -9.39 5.75 -29.73
CA TYR A 23 -9.24 4.54 -28.95
C TYR A 23 -8.45 4.85 -27.69
N ALA A 24 -8.82 4.25 -26.56
CA ALA A 24 -8.00 4.24 -25.36
C ALA A 24 -7.13 2.98 -25.31
N LEU A 25 -5.84 3.13 -24.98
CA LEU A 25 -4.99 2.00 -24.62
C LEU A 25 -5.37 1.49 -23.22
N PRO A 26 -5.41 0.16 -23.01
CA PRO A 26 -5.97 -0.40 -21.79
C PRO A 26 -5.03 -0.22 -20.59
N GLN A 27 -5.59 0.22 -19.47
CA GLN A 27 -4.90 0.25 -18.16
C GLN A 27 -4.74 -1.14 -17.54
N SER A 28 -5.64 -2.06 -17.91
CA SER A 28 -5.63 -3.49 -17.64
C SER A 28 -6.68 -4.16 -18.53
N PRO A 29 -6.65 -5.49 -18.74
CA PRO A 29 -7.69 -6.20 -19.50
C PRO A 29 -8.95 -6.51 -18.66
N GLN A 30 -9.24 -5.75 -17.58
CA GLN A 30 -10.27 -6.09 -16.59
C GLN A 30 -11.66 -6.40 -17.20
N ILE A 31 -12.15 -5.57 -18.11
CA ILE A 31 -13.46 -5.81 -18.73
C ILE A 31 -13.39 -7.04 -19.66
N PHE A 32 -12.29 -7.21 -20.40
CA PHE A 32 -12.14 -8.32 -21.33
C PHE A 32 -12.07 -9.68 -20.64
N LYS A 33 -11.28 -9.79 -19.55
CA LYS A 33 -11.20 -11.04 -18.80
C LYS A 33 -12.54 -11.41 -18.15
N GLN A 34 -13.32 -10.43 -17.70
CA GLN A 34 -14.67 -10.66 -17.20
C GLN A 34 -15.64 -11.12 -18.31
N ILE A 35 -15.57 -10.53 -19.51
CA ILE A 35 -16.33 -11.00 -20.66
C ILE A 35 -15.96 -12.46 -21.00
N LEU A 36 -14.68 -12.82 -20.90
CA LEU A 36 -14.24 -14.21 -21.11
C LEU A 36 -14.88 -15.17 -20.09
N MET A 37 -14.96 -14.77 -18.82
CA MET A 37 -15.67 -15.57 -17.81
C MET A 37 -17.16 -15.71 -18.15
N ILE A 38 -17.82 -14.62 -18.57
CA ILE A 38 -19.22 -14.62 -19.00
C ILE A 38 -19.43 -15.51 -20.24
N SER A 39 -18.46 -15.56 -21.17
CA SER A 39 -18.52 -16.44 -22.34
C SER A 39 -18.33 -17.93 -22.04
N GLY A 40 -18.19 -18.29 -20.77
CA GLY A 40 -18.07 -19.68 -20.31
C GLY A 40 -16.63 -20.18 -20.18
N MET A 41 -15.64 -19.29 -20.24
CA MET A 41 -14.26 -19.68 -19.97
C MET A 41 -14.05 -19.83 -18.46
N ASP A 42 -13.60 -21.00 -18.02
CA ASP A 42 -13.45 -21.30 -16.59
C ASP A 42 -12.26 -20.57 -15.96
N ARG A 43 -11.11 -20.53 -16.66
CA ARG A 43 -9.86 -19.93 -16.16
C ARG A 43 -9.11 -19.22 -17.28
N TYR A 44 -8.57 -18.06 -16.95
CA TYR A 44 -7.84 -17.18 -17.84
C TYR A 44 -6.49 -16.81 -17.23
N PHE A 45 -5.47 -16.70 -18.08
CA PHE A 45 -4.28 -15.93 -17.75
C PHE A 45 -3.72 -15.25 -19.01
N GLN A 46 -3.04 -14.12 -18.82
CA GLN A 46 -2.32 -13.43 -19.89
C GLN A 46 -1.16 -12.61 -19.33
N ILE A 47 0.00 -12.68 -19.97
CA ILE A 47 1.08 -11.69 -19.77
C ILE A 47 0.83 -10.54 -20.75
N VAL A 48 0.41 -9.39 -20.23
CA VAL A 48 -0.18 -8.32 -21.05
C VAL A 48 0.47 -6.97 -20.79
N LYS A 49 0.60 -6.17 -21.85
CA LYS A 49 1.01 -4.76 -21.76
C LYS A 49 -0.15 -3.88 -21.35
N CYS A 50 0.11 -3.01 -20.38
CA CYS A 50 -0.84 -2.07 -19.80
C CYS A 50 -0.25 -0.66 -19.85
N PHE A 51 -1.12 0.33 -19.98
CA PHE A 51 -0.74 1.71 -20.22
C PHE A 51 -1.47 2.65 -19.25
N ARG A 52 -0.74 3.56 -18.60
CA ARG A 52 -1.31 4.56 -17.70
C ARG A 52 -0.62 5.91 -17.91
N ASP A 53 -1.39 6.95 -18.21
CA ASP A 53 -0.89 8.31 -18.38
C ASP A 53 -0.78 9.03 -17.01
N GLU A 54 0.15 8.56 -16.18
CA GLU A 54 0.44 9.12 -14.87
C GLU A 54 1.90 9.55 -14.74
N ASP A 55 2.19 10.52 -13.87
CA ASP A 55 3.55 11.01 -13.65
C ASP A 55 4.51 9.87 -13.28
N GLN A 56 5.69 9.81 -13.89
CA GLN A 56 6.59 8.70 -13.59
C GLN A 56 7.12 8.77 -12.15
N ARG A 57 7.31 7.60 -11.55
CA ARG A 57 8.00 7.42 -10.26
C ARG A 57 9.02 6.29 -10.42
N ALA A 58 9.90 6.12 -9.44
CA ALA A 58 10.91 5.06 -9.48
C ALA A 58 10.30 3.66 -9.72
N ASP A 59 9.07 3.44 -9.24
CA ASP A 59 8.30 2.21 -9.37
C ASP A 59 7.12 2.32 -10.38
N ARG A 60 6.98 3.44 -11.11
CA ARG A 60 5.85 3.69 -12.02
C ARG A 60 6.30 4.09 -13.42
N GLN A 61 6.01 3.23 -14.39
CA GLN A 61 6.24 3.44 -15.82
C GLN A 61 4.91 3.66 -16.55
N LEU A 62 4.96 4.38 -17.67
CA LEU A 62 3.77 4.66 -18.51
C LEU A 62 3.25 3.38 -19.18
N GLU A 63 4.18 2.52 -19.64
CA GLU A 63 3.91 1.17 -20.12
C GLU A 63 4.52 0.16 -19.13
N PHE A 64 3.73 -0.84 -18.74
CA PHE A 64 4.19 -1.91 -17.85
C PHE A 64 3.52 -3.24 -18.22
N THR A 65 4.14 -4.33 -17.79
CA THR A 65 3.63 -5.69 -18.05
C THR A 65 2.93 -6.22 -16.80
N GLN A 66 1.72 -6.75 -16.96
CA GLN A 66 0.99 -7.45 -15.91
C GLN A 66 0.91 -8.96 -16.22
N ILE A 67 0.94 -9.78 -15.18
CA ILE A 67 0.44 -11.16 -15.23
C ILE A 67 -1.00 -11.08 -14.76
N ASP A 68 -1.92 -11.05 -15.72
CA ASP A 68 -3.35 -10.97 -15.45
C ASP A 68 -3.96 -12.37 -15.39
N VAL A 69 -4.84 -12.59 -14.42
CA VAL A 69 -5.47 -13.90 -14.13
C VAL A 69 -6.94 -13.63 -13.81
N GLU A 70 -7.83 -14.52 -14.25
CA GLU A 70 -9.25 -14.51 -13.89
C GLU A 70 -9.78 -15.96 -13.80
N MET A 71 -10.76 -16.21 -12.93
CA MET A 71 -11.35 -17.53 -12.73
C MET A 71 -12.85 -17.40 -12.45
N SER A 72 -13.64 -18.28 -13.06
CA SER A 72 -15.08 -18.40 -12.80
C SER A 72 -15.33 -19.17 -11.49
N PHE A 73 -16.42 -18.85 -10.79
CA PHE A 73 -16.87 -19.51 -9.55
C PHE A 73 -15.81 -19.59 -8.43
N ALA A 74 -14.82 -18.70 -8.45
CA ALA A 74 -13.72 -18.72 -7.49
C ALA A 74 -14.10 -18.05 -6.15
N ARG A 75 -13.60 -18.64 -5.06
CA ARG A 75 -13.53 -18.00 -3.73
C ARG A 75 -12.09 -17.55 -3.45
N PRO A 76 -11.86 -16.59 -2.54
CA PRO A 76 -10.51 -16.10 -2.23
C PRO A 76 -9.50 -17.22 -1.96
N GLU A 77 -9.90 -18.29 -1.27
CA GLU A 77 -9.04 -19.42 -0.94
C GLU A 77 -8.51 -20.16 -2.18
N LEU A 78 -9.33 -20.25 -3.24
CA LEU A 78 -8.91 -20.86 -4.51
C LEU A 78 -7.86 -19.99 -5.21
N VAL A 79 -8.06 -18.67 -5.18
CA VAL A 79 -7.11 -17.72 -5.77
C VAL A 79 -5.78 -17.76 -5.01
N TYR A 80 -5.82 -17.77 -3.67
CA TYR A 80 -4.60 -17.91 -2.86
C TYR A 80 -3.89 -19.22 -3.14
N GLY A 81 -4.63 -20.34 -3.21
CA GLY A 81 -4.08 -21.66 -3.53
C GLY A 81 -3.43 -21.76 -4.90
N LEU A 82 -3.79 -20.87 -5.85
CA LEU A 82 -3.15 -20.77 -7.16
C LEU A 82 -1.92 -19.85 -7.13
N ILE A 83 -2.07 -18.65 -6.54
CA ILE A 83 -1.08 -17.58 -6.62
C ILE A 83 0.11 -17.81 -5.67
N GLU A 84 -0.14 -18.34 -4.46
CA GLU A 84 0.93 -18.58 -3.47
C GLU A 84 1.98 -19.59 -3.98
N PRO A 85 1.61 -20.77 -4.53
CA PRO A 85 2.59 -21.69 -5.13
C PRO A 85 3.29 -21.10 -6.36
N LEU A 86 2.57 -20.37 -7.21
CA LEU A 86 3.16 -19.69 -8.38
C LEU A 86 4.28 -18.72 -7.94
N MET A 87 4.04 -17.89 -6.93
CA MET A 87 5.05 -17.00 -6.38
C MET A 87 6.23 -17.76 -5.79
N GLN A 88 5.99 -18.85 -5.07
CA GLN A 88 7.06 -19.71 -4.55
C GLN A 88 7.94 -20.26 -5.68
N THR A 89 7.34 -20.74 -6.77
CA THR A 89 8.07 -21.22 -7.96
C THR A 89 8.90 -20.10 -8.59
N ILE A 90 8.31 -18.94 -8.86
CA ILE A 90 9.01 -17.81 -9.50
C ILE A 90 10.18 -17.31 -8.64
N LEU A 91 9.97 -17.18 -7.32
CA LEU A 91 11.00 -16.69 -6.41
C LEU A 91 12.13 -17.71 -6.21
N LYS A 92 11.83 -19.02 -6.29
CA LYS A 92 12.84 -20.06 -6.26
C LYS A 92 13.83 -19.97 -7.42
N GLU A 93 13.38 -19.57 -8.61
CA GLU A 93 14.25 -19.37 -9.79
C GLU A 93 15.33 -18.29 -9.55
N ILE A 94 15.09 -17.35 -8.63
CA ILE A 94 16.05 -16.32 -8.24
C ILE A 94 16.72 -16.61 -6.87
N GLY A 95 16.68 -17.87 -6.41
CA GLY A 95 17.31 -18.31 -5.17
C GLY A 95 16.64 -17.78 -3.90
N ARG A 96 15.34 -17.44 -3.96
CA ARG A 96 14.56 -16.96 -2.80
C ARG A 96 13.55 -18.02 -2.40
N GLU A 97 13.65 -18.47 -1.15
CA GLU A 97 12.66 -19.36 -0.56
C GLU A 97 11.49 -18.57 0.05
N VAL A 98 10.29 -19.09 -0.14
CA VAL A 98 9.04 -18.54 0.41
C VAL A 98 8.34 -19.62 1.19
N THR A 99 8.04 -19.34 2.46
CA THR A 99 7.22 -20.21 3.30
C THR A 99 5.73 -19.95 3.04
N LEU A 100 4.98 -21.02 2.82
CA LEU A 100 3.53 -20.99 2.62
C LEU A 100 2.79 -21.55 3.85
N PRO A 101 1.57 -21.10 4.16
CA PRO A 101 0.85 -20.02 3.47
C PRO A 101 1.44 -18.65 3.78
N ILE A 102 1.30 -17.70 2.85
CA ILE A 102 1.77 -16.33 3.09
C ILE A 102 0.94 -15.70 4.22
N ARG A 103 1.61 -14.98 5.13
CA ARG A 103 0.95 -14.29 6.25
C ARG A 103 -0.13 -13.35 5.72
N ARG A 104 -1.34 -13.49 6.27
CA ARG A 104 -2.48 -12.64 5.95
C ARG A 104 -2.72 -11.62 7.06
N MET A 105 -3.14 -10.43 6.67
CA MET A 105 -3.43 -9.32 7.57
C MET A 105 -4.66 -8.59 7.04
N ARG A 106 -5.61 -8.25 7.91
CA ARG A 106 -6.75 -7.42 7.50
C ARG A 106 -6.24 -6.02 7.20
N TYR A 107 -6.88 -5.35 6.24
CA TYR A 107 -6.57 -3.95 5.91
C TYR A 107 -6.58 -3.06 7.16
N ALA A 108 -7.62 -3.17 7.99
CA ALA A 108 -7.73 -2.40 9.24
C ALA A 108 -6.55 -2.65 10.19
N ASP A 109 -6.06 -3.89 10.29
CA ASP A 109 -4.90 -4.22 11.13
C ASP A 109 -3.61 -3.64 10.54
N ALA A 110 -3.45 -3.67 9.21
CA ALA A 110 -2.27 -3.14 8.53
C ALA A 110 -2.15 -1.62 8.73
N ILE A 111 -3.27 -0.90 8.54
CA ILE A 111 -3.34 0.54 8.79
C ILE A 111 -3.14 0.85 10.28
N ALA A 112 -3.78 0.11 11.18
CA ALA A 112 -3.68 0.36 12.61
C ALA A 112 -2.26 0.11 13.16
N LYS A 113 -1.58 -0.95 12.70
CA LYS A 113 -0.27 -1.35 13.20
C LYS A 113 0.91 -0.73 12.45
N TYR A 114 0.76 -0.34 11.20
CA TYR A 114 1.89 0.11 10.37
C TYR A 114 1.60 1.38 9.57
N GLY A 115 0.36 1.90 9.58
CA GLY A 115 0.00 3.10 8.81
C GLY A 115 0.11 2.90 7.30
N SER A 116 0.15 1.65 6.82
CA SER A 116 0.35 1.30 5.42
C SER A 116 -0.48 0.07 5.06
N ASP A 117 -1.10 0.09 3.88
CA ASP A 117 -1.81 -1.04 3.29
C ASP A 117 -0.86 -2.08 2.66
N LYS A 118 0.42 -1.70 2.50
CA LYS A 118 1.54 -2.55 2.08
C LYS A 118 2.67 -2.47 3.13
N PRO A 119 2.44 -3.00 4.35
CA PRO A 119 3.40 -2.87 5.44
C PRO A 119 4.68 -3.65 5.15
N ASP A 120 5.82 -3.03 5.42
CA ASP A 120 7.11 -3.72 5.42
C ASP A 120 7.29 -4.47 6.74
N LEU A 121 7.14 -5.79 6.71
CA LEU A 121 7.21 -6.64 7.89
C LEU A 121 8.64 -7.06 8.28
N ARG A 122 9.66 -6.55 7.58
CA ARG A 122 11.07 -6.87 7.87
C ARG A 122 11.57 -6.18 9.13
N PHE A 123 10.97 -5.06 9.51
CA PHE A 123 11.25 -4.36 10.75
C PHE A 123 9.99 -4.29 11.62
N GLY A 124 10.19 -4.16 12.93
CA GLY A 124 9.09 -4.07 13.90
C GLY A 124 8.42 -2.69 13.88
N LEU A 125 8.46 -1.99 15.02
CA LEU A 125 7.89 -0.64 15.18
C LEU A 125 6.37 -0.58 14.93
N GLU A 126 5.64 -1.58 15.44
CA GLU A 126 4.18 -1.54 15.41
C GLU A 126 3.66 -0.29 16.14
N ILE A 127 2.79 0.45 15.45
CA ILE A 127 2.00 1.55 15.99
C ILE A 127 1.02 0.97 17.03
N ARG A 128 0.96 1.65 18.16
CA ARG A 128 0.04 1.37 19.26
C ARG A 128 -0.90 2.54 19.46
N ASP A 129 -2.15 2.22 19.79
CA ASP A 129 -3.12 3.19 20.24
C ASP A 129 -2.88 3.49 21.73
N LEU A 130 -2.67 4.76 22.05
CA LEU A 130 -2.39 5.27 23.38
C LEU A 130 -3.55 6.16 23.88
N SER A 131 -4.64 6.28 23.11
CA SER A 131 -5.74 7.20 23.39
C SER A 131 -6.37 6.95 24.75
N GLU A 132 -6.51 5.68 25.14
CA GLU A 132 -7.08 5.30 26.44
C GLU A 132 -6.23 5.79 27.62
N VAL A 133 -4.89 5.75 27.48
CA VAL A 133 -3.96 6.22 28.52
C VAL A 133 -4.10 7.73 28.74
N PHE A 134 -4.41 8.48 27.69
CA PHE A 134 -4.49 9.94 27.75
C PHE A 134 -5.88 10.50 28.03
N ARG A 135 -6.93 9.66 28.05
CA ARG A 135 -8.33 10.05 28.26
C ARG A 135 -8.53 10.91 29.52
N ASP A 136 -7.92 10.49 30.63
CA ASP A 136 -8.01 11.17 31.92
C ASP A 136 -6.68 11.83 32.35
N SER A 137 -5.74 12.00 31.42
CA SER A 137 -4.41 12.57 31.74
C SER A 137 -4.45 14.07 32.03
N GLU A 138 -3.47 14.57 32.79
CA GLU A 138 -3.27 16.00 33.02
C GLU A 138 -2.69 16.73 31.79
N PHE A 139 -2.18 15.97 30.81
CA PHE A 139 -1.61 16.52 29.60
C PHE A 139 -2.69 16.97 28.62
N ARG A 140 -3.11 18.23 28.78
CA ARG A 140 -4.26 18.84 28.10
C ARG A 140 -4.31 18.63 26.58
N VAL A 141 -3.16 18.67 25.90
CA VAL A 141 -3.09 18.54 24.44
C VAL A 141 -3.64 17.18 23.97
N PHE A 142 -3.18 16.08 24.57
CA PHE A 142 -3.66 14.74 24.20
C PHE A 142 -5.05 14.45 24.74
N LYS A 143 -5.36 14.91 25.95
CA LYS A 143 -6.71 14.78 26.50
C LYS A 143 -7.76 15.42 25.60
N GLN A 144 -7.50 16.64 25.10
CA GLN A 144 -8.41 17.34 24.21
C GLN A 144 -8.58 16.60 22.88
N ILE A 145 -7.49 16.13 22.26
CA ILE A 145 -7.54 15.33 21.01
C ILE A 145 -8.45 14.10 21.18
N VAL A 146 -8.30 13.37 22.29
CA VAL A 146 -9.13 12.18 22.57
C VAL A 146 -10.58 12.57 22.84
N ALA A 147 -10.82 13.66 23.59
CA ALA A 147 -12.17 14.16 23.89
C ALA A 147 -12.93 14.61 22.63
N ASP A 148 -12.22 15.15 21.64
CA ASP A 148 -12.76 15.58 20.35
C ASP A 148 -12.97 14.42 19.36
N GLY A 149 -12.79 13.17 19.81
CA GLY A 149 -12.94 11.97 18.98
C GLY A 149 -11.73 11.63 18.11
N GLY A 150 -10.60 12.31 18.32
CA GLY A 150 -9.32 11.99 17.70
C GLY A 150 -8.62 10.78 18.34
N VAL A 151 -7.44 10.44 17.82
CA VAL A 151 -6.62 9.32 18.31
C VAL A 151 -5.20 9.77 18.63
N VAL A 152 -4.62 9.20 19.68
CA VAL A 152 -3.21 9.36 20.03
C VAL A 152 -2.52 8.02 19.77
N ARG A 153 -1.61 8.01 18.80
CA ARG A 153 -0.87 6.81 18.40
C ARG A 153 0.62 7.06 18.41
N GLY A 154 1.38 6.01 18.70
CA GLY A 154 2.84 6.06 18.69
C GLY A 154 3.46 4.68 18.61
N PHE A 155 4.76 4.63 18.38
CA PHE A 155 5.53 3.40 18.37
C PHE A 155 6.80 3.58 19.20
N ALA A 156 7.26 2.50 19.83
CA ALA A 156 8.49 2.51 20.60
C ALA A 156 9.68 2.17 19.70
N VAL A 157 10.72 3.01 19.73
CA VAL A 157 11.98 2.74 19.03
C VAL A 157 12.95 2.05 19.98
N THR A 158 13.20 0.76 19.74
CA THR A 158 14.20 -0.01 20.50
C THR A 158 15.57 0.66 20.38
N ALA A 159 16.26 0.82 21.53
CA ALA A 159 17.52 1.57 21.62
C ALA A 159 17.44 3.04 21.12
N GLY A 160 16.25 3.66 21.17
CA GLY A 160 16.04 5.06 20.79
C GLY A 160 16.83 6.08 21.62
N ASN A 161 17.44 5.67 22.73
CA ASN A 161 18.30 6.54 23.54
C ASN A 161 19.62 6.95 22.86
N ARG A 162 19.96 6.31 21.73
CA ARG A 162 21.12 6.67 20.90
C ARG A 162 20.94 7.93 20.04
N TYR A 163 19.70 8.37 19.80
CA TYR A 163 19.46 9.52 18.92
C TYR A 163 19.88 10.83 19.61
N THR A 164 20.60 11.69 18.90
CA THR A 164 20.89 13.04 19.39
C THR A 164 19.63 13.93 19.29
N ARG A 165 19.62 15.03 20.02
CA ARG A 165 18.52 16.02 19.91
C ARG A 165 18.35 16.51 18.48
N SER A 166 19.46 16.82 17.81
CA SER A 166 19.47 17.26 16.40
C SER A 166 18.88 16.20 15.45
N GLN A 167 19.19 14.92 15.65
CA GLN A 167 18.61 13.84 14.84
C GLN A 167 17.10 13.73 15.04
N ILE A 168 16.60 13.95 16.26
CA ILE A 168 15.16 13.93 16.54
C ILE A 168 14.47 15.15 15.92
N ASP A 169 15.09 16.34 16.00
CA ASP A 169 14.52 17.54 15.38
C ASP A 169 14.40 17.39 13.84
N VAL A 170 15.34 16.70 13.19
CA VAL A 170 15.22 16.31 11.77
C VAL A 170 13.95 15.45 11.51
N LEU A 171 13.64 14.49 12.39
CA LEU A 171 12.42 13.67 12.26
C LEU A 171 11.15 14.51 12.44
N VAL A 172 11.17 15.49 13.36
CA VAL A 172 10.05 16.43 13.56
C VAL A 172 9.82 17.27 12.31
N ASP A 173 10.89 17.76 11.69
CA ASP A 173 10.77 18.58 10.47
C ASP A 173 10.35 17.75 9.25
N GLN A 174 10.77 16.48 9.16
CA GLN A 174 10.23 15.55 8.17
C GLN A 174 8.72 15.36 8.32
N ALA A 175 8.22 15.19 9.55
CA ALA A 175 6.77 15.11 9.79
C ALA A 175 6.03 16.38 9.31
N LYS A 176 6.62 17.56 9.53
CA LYS A 176 6.06 18.82 9.02
C LYS A 176 6.05 18.91 7.49
N GLN A 177 7.11 18.46 6.83
CA GLN A 177 7.17 18.40 5.37
C GLN A 177 6.12 17.47 4.77
N MET A 178 5.70 16.45 5.52
CA MET A 178 4.59 15.56 5.16
C MET A 178 3.20 16.16 5.44
N GLY A 179 3.13 17.40 5.92
CA GLY A 179 1.88 18.13 6.18
C GLY A 179 1.33 17.99 7.61
N PHE A 180 2.05 17.36 8.52
CA PHE A 180 1.65 17.28 9.94
C PHE A 180 2.11 18.52 10.72
N SER A 181 1.51 18.81 11.88
CA SER A 181 1.92 19.94 12.72
C SER A 181 3.26 19.72 13.44
N GLY A 182 3.67 18.47 13.62
CA GLY A 182 4.93 18.08 14.26
C GLY A 182 4.94 16.61 14.67
N LEU A 183 5.94 16.24 15.47
CA LEU A 183 6.10 14.90 16.04
C LEU A 183 6.45 15.03 17.52
N ILE A 184 5.65 14.42 18.40
CA ILE A 184 5.92 14.38 19.84
C ILE A 184 6.75 13.13 20.13
N TRP A 185 7.77 13.28 20.97
CA TRP A 185 8.68 12.20 21.36
C TRP A 185 8.98 12.25 22.85
N VAL A 186 9.30 11.09 23.42
CA VAL A 186 9.69 10.94 24.83
C VAL A 186 10.90 10.01 24.89
N ARG A 187 11.87 10.37 25.73
CA ARG A 187 13.03 9.54 26.09
C ARG A 187 12.91 9.14 27.56
N PRO A 188 12.85 7.84 27.89
CA PRO A 188 12.95 7.40 29.28
C PRO A 188 14.41 7.48 29.77
N GLY A 189 14.62 8.04 30.97
CA GLY A 189 15.92 8.16 31.65
C GLY A 189 16.69 9.47 31.38
N GLU A 190 17.83 9.65 32.06
CA GLU A 190 18.72 10.81 31.86
C GLU A 190 19.32 10.82 30.45
N PRO A 191 19.48 12.00 29.83
CA PRO A 191 20.09 12.12 28.51
C PRO A 191 21.54 11.60 28.53
N PRO A 192 22.05 11.02 27.42
CA PRO A 192 23.48 10.74 27.32
C PRO A 192 24.23 12.07 27.48
N THR A 193 25.12 12.12 28.47
CA THR A 193 26.06 13.24 28.66
C THR A 193 26.80 13.48 27.35
N SER A 194 26.78 14.75 26.94
CA SER A 194 27.44 15.39 25.80
C SER A 194 28.60 14.64 25.17
#